data_AF-A0A8J5FDP3-F1
#
_entry.id   AF-A0A8J5FDP3-F1
#
_cell.length_a   1.000
_cell.length_b   1.000
_cell.length_c   1.000
_cell.angle_alpha   90.00
_cell.angle_beta   90.00
_cell.angle_gamma   90.00
#
_symmetry.space_group_name_H-M   'P 1'
#
loop_
_entity.id
_entity.type
_entity.pdbx_description
1 polymer ?
#
loop_
_entity_poly.entity_id
_entity_poly.type
_entity_poly.pdbx_seq_one_letter_code
_entity_poly.pdbx_strand_id
1 'polypeptide(L)'
;MGASESLLSKQQQQQPIDEITTVSERTESVDPLLDRVRALKIAPPLLNSPPPTESSLSDILVRRPSSSSSAPISGTLNPKVLTELFSVYREWQEEKASKISKKQEVIENKIDTADALAIKLLQRFNYSVSSMRSTANSLAEEKMFTVAIGLMNQLQVDVGELKGRLTEVISNCDALCKRIATEGPESLRSSVSSFSTSNLETQTNYSLRKSSQTTEQQFALDFMKPS
;
A
#
# COMPACT_ATOMS: atom_id res chain seq x y z
N MET A 1 -29.11 19.84 -22.07
CA MET A 1 -29.30 18.53 -21.41
C MET A 1 -28.51 18.59 -20.12
N GLY A 2 -29.01 18.68 -18.90
CA GLY A 2 -30.31 18.42 -18.28
C GLY A 2 -29.92 18.09 -16.83
N ALA A 3 -30.28 18.96 -15.88
CA ALA A 3 -29.79 18.96 -14.51
C ALA A 3 -30.39 17.85 -13.64
N SER A 4 -29.69 17.47 -12.57
CA SER A 4 -30.31 17.22 -11.26
C SER A 4 -29.26 17.37 -10.17
N GLU A 5 -29.53 18.34 -9.30
CA GLU A 5 -28.85 18.64 -8.06
C GLU A 5 -29.44 17.75 -6.96
N SER A 6 -28.62 17.31 -6.00
CA SER A 6 -29.15 16.80 -4.72
C SER A 6 -28.22 17.23 -3.59
N LEU A 7 -28.77 18.10 -2.74
CA LEU A 7 -28.20 18.55 -1.47
C LEU A 7 -28.65 17.58 -0.38
N LEU A 8 -27.73 16.98 0.37
CA LEU A 8 -28.04 16.41 1.67
C LEU A 8 -26.85 16.59 2.65
N SER A 9 -27.00 17.66 3.43
CA SER A 9 -26.61 17.89 4.83
C SER A 9 -25.26 17.42 5.36
N LYS A 10 -24.47 18.44 5.75
CA LYS A 10 -23.68 18.51 6.98
C LYS A 10 -24.25 17.62 8.09
N GLN A 11 -23.49 16.63 8.53
CA GLN A 11 -23.53 16.20 9.92
C GLN A 11 -22.21 15.55 10.35
N GLN A 12 -21.51 16.27 11.24
CA GLN A 12 -20.53 15.81 12.23
C GLN A 12 -19.29 15.06 11.71
N GLN A 13 -18.15 15.75 11.59
CA GLN A 13 -17.18 15.97 12.68
C GLN A 13 -16.58 14.66 13.24
N GLN A 14 -15.26 14.62 13.14
CA GLN A 14 -14.30 13.79 13.90
C GLN A 14 -14.15 12.35 13.41
N GLN A 15 -13.27 12.16 12.44
CA GLN A 15 -12.39 11.00 12.49
C GLN A 15 -11.25 11.31 13.47
N PRO A 16 -11.07 10.53 14.55
CA PRO A 16 -9.77 10.40 15.15
C PRO A 16 -9.03 9.23 14.48
N ILE A 17 -7.77 9.53 14.20
CA ILE A 17 -6.64 8.65 13.98
C ILE A 17 -6.74 7.35 14.80
N ASP A 18 -6.50 6.21 14.15
CA ASP A 18 -6.35 4.91 14.80
C ASP A 18 -4.97 4.88 15.51
N GLU A 19 -4.89 5.57 16.64
CA GLU A 19 -3.76 5.59 17.56
C GLU A 19 -3.93 4.42 18.53
N ILE A 20 -2.94 3.54 18.62
CA ILE A 20 -2.96 2.44 19.60
C ILE A 20 -2.84 3.05 21.00
N THR A 21 -3.97 3.35 21.63
CA THR A 21 -4.01 3.80 23.03
C THR A 21 -3.85 2.60 23.95
N THR A 22 -2.69 2.48 24.58
CA THR A 22 -2.49 1.58 25.71
C THR A 22 -3.30 2.09 26.90
N VAL A 23 -4.20 1.25 27.43
CA VAL A 23 -5.03 1.57 28.60
C VAL A 23 -4.14 1.55 29.84
N SER A 24 -3.60 2.71 30.25
CA SER A 24 -2.70 2.83 31.40
C SER A 24 -3.43 2.93 32.75
N GLU A 25 -4.76 3.08 32.76
CA GLU A 25 -5.51 3.31 33.99
C GLU A 25 -6.77 2.45 34.03
N ARG A 26 -6.82 1.54 35.01
CA ARG A 26 -8.00 0.73 35.30
C ARG A 26 -8.90 1.57 36.20
N THR A 27 -9.90 2.24 35.62
CA THR A 27 -10.87 2.96 36.44
C THR A 27 -11.59 1.94 37.32
N GLU A 28 -11.56 2.19 38.63
CA GLU A 28 -12.31 1.46 39.66
C GLU A 28 -13.80 1.82 39.57
N SER A 29 -14.37 1.67 38.38
CA SER A 29 -15.79 1.79 38.12
C SER A 29 -16.38 0.41 38.30
N VAL A 30 -17.13 0.21 39.38
CA VAL A 30 -17.96 -0.97 39.61
C VAL A 30 -18.74 -1.25 38.33
N ASP A 31 -18.60 -2.47 37.81
CA ASP A 31 -19.26 -2.88 36.57
C ASP A 31 -20.76 -2.56 36.68
N PRO A 32 -21.33 -1.76 35.76
CA PRO A 32 -22.74 -1.38 35.83
C PRO A 32 -23.68 -2.59 35.80
N LEU A 33 -23.24 -3.75 35.33
CA LEU A 33 -24.00 -5.00 35.48
C LEU A 33 -24.00 -5.52 36.91
N LEU A 34 -22.89 -5.38 37.64
CA LEU A 34 -22.77 -5.81 39.02
C LEU A 34 -23.67 -5.00 39.96
N ASP A 35 -23.77 -3.69 39.73
CA ASP A 35 -24.68 -2.81 40.48
C ASP A 35 -26.15 -3.13 40.17
N ARG A 36 -26.47 -3.47 38.91
CA ARG A 36 -27.83 -3.92 38.53
C ARG A 36 -28.20 -5.27 39.13
N VAL A 37 -27.26 -6.21 39.20
CA VAL A 37 -27.44 -7.50 39.88
C VAL A 37 -27.61 -7.31 41.38
N ARG A 38 -26.86 -6.38 41.99
CA ARG A 38 -27.00 -6.06 43.42
C ARG A 38 -28.30 -5.31 43.73
N ALA A 39 -28.83 -4.52 42.79
CA ALA A 39 -30.11 -3.81 42.92
C ALA A 39 -31.34 -4.70 42.70
N LEU A 40 -31.18 -5.91 42.15
CA LEU A 40 -32.26 -6.88 42.00
C LEU A 40 -32.65 -7.45 43.37
N LYS A 41 -33.80 -7.00 43.89
CA LYS A 41 -34.38 -7.50 45.13
C LYS A 41 -34.86 -8.94 44.91
N ILE A 42 -34.20 -9.89 45.57
CA ILE A 42 -34.54 -11.32 45.53
C ILE A 42 -36.01 -11.46 45.94
N ALA A 43 -36.84 -11.97 45.02
CA ALA A 43 -38.25 -12.24 45.30
C ALA A 43 -38.34 -13.31 46.41
N PRO A 44 -39.31 -13.21 47.33
CA PRO A 44 -39.51 -14.24 48.34
C PRO A 44 -39.72 -15.59 47.64
N PRO A 45 -39.10 -16.68 48.14
CA PRO A 45 -39.18 -17.98 47.49
C PRO A 45 -40.64 -18.42 47.40
N LEU A 46 -41.03 -18.94 46.23
CA LEU A 46 -42.39 -19.44 45.99
C LEU A 46 -42.75 -20.65 46.87
N LEU A 47 -41.78 -21.21 47.61
CA LEU A 47 -41.94 -22.37 48.48
C LEU A 47 -41.69 -21.96 49.95
N ASN A 48 -42.74 -21.99 50.77
CA ASN A 48 -42.70 -21.70 52.22
C ASN A 48 -42.06 -22.82 53.06
N SER A 49 -41.09 -23.57 52.53
CA SER A 49 -40.35 -24.56 53.33
C SER A 49 -39.10 -23.93 53.92
N PRO A 50 -38.76 -24.20 55.19
CA PRO A 50 -37.51 -23.71 55.78
C PRO A 50 -36.31 -24.17 54.93
N PRO A 51 -35.31 -23.32 54.69
CA PRO A 51 -34.14 -23.70 53.91
C PRO A 51 -33.44 -24.85 54.63
N PRO A 52 -33.08 -25.95 53.94
CA PRO A 52 -32.33 -27.02 54.56
C PRO A 52 -30.96 -26.48 54.94
N THR A 53 -30.62 -26.58 56.22
CA THR A 53 -29.28 -26.31 56.75
C THR A 53 -28.27 -27.05 55.87
N GLU A 54 -27.44 -26.29 55.17
CA GLU A 54 -26.44 -26.72 54.21
C GLU A 54 -25.63 -27.92 54.74
N SER A 55 -25.85 -29.11 54.18
CA SER A 55 -24.90 -30.22 54.29
C SER A 55 -24.68 -30.86 52.92
N SER A 56 -23.74 -30.28 52.17
CA SER A 56 -23.03 -30.88 51.04
C SER A 56 -23.85 -31.18 49.77
N LEU A 57 -23.40 -30.62 48.63
CA LEU A 57 -23.96 -30.86 47.28
C LEU A 57 -24.05 -32.35 46.90
N SER A 58 -23.16 -33.18 47.45
CA SER A 58 -23.18 -34.64 47.28
C SER A 58 -24.47 -35.26 47.82
N ASP A 59 -24.98 -34.72 48.92
CA ASP A 59 -26.17 -35.22 49.61
C ASP A 59 -27.46 -34.80 48.88
N ILE A 60 -27.40 -33.71 48.11
CA ILE A 60 -28.48 -33.25 47.23
C ILE A 60 -28.54 -34.09 45.95
N LEU A 61 -27.38 -34.43 45.36
CA LEU A 61 -27.32 -35.24 44.13
C LEU A 61 -27.71 -36.70 44.37
N VAL A 62 -27.41 -37.25 45.56
CA VAL A 62 -27.69 -38.65 45.90
C VAL A 62 -29.10 -38.85 46.48
N ARG A 63 -29.80 -37.77 46.85
CA ARG A 63 -31.19 -37.81 47.32
C ARG A 63 -32.14 -38.11 46.16
N ARG A 64 -32.26 -39.40 45.86
CA ARG A 64 -33.39 -39.98 45.13
C ARG A 64 -34.68 -39.42 45.76
N PRO A 65 -35.62 -38.84 45.00
CA PRO A 65 -36.87 -38.36 45.56
C PRO A 65 -37.58 -39.56 46.18
N SER A 66 -37.55 -39.64 47.52
CA SER A 66 -38.24 -40.66 48.28
C SER A 66 -39.73 -40.51 47.98
N SER A 67 -40.28 -41.61 47.48
CA SER A 67 -41.71 -41.83 47.24
C SER A 67 -42.58 -41.10 48.26
N SER A 68 -43.26 -40.03 47.84
CA SER A 68 -44.41 -39.51 48.57
C SER A 68 -45.63 -39.51 47.65
N SER A 69 -46.52 -40.45 47.97
CA SER A 69 -47.97 -40.35 47.89
C SER A 69 -48.61 -40.17 46.50
N SER A 70 -49.55 -41.09 46.25
CA SER A 70 -50.61 -41.11 45.27
C SER A 70 -51.52 -39.87 45.33
N ALA A 71 -50.99 -38.69 45.02
CA ALA A 71 -51.80 -37.59 44.50
C ALA A 71 -51.63 -37.62 42.98
N PRO A 72 -52.70 -37.70 42.18
CA PRO A 72 -52.53 -37.49 40.76
C PRO A 72 -52.08 -36.03 40.64
N ILE A 73 -50.82 -35.82 40.28
CA ILE A 73 -50.41 -34.58 39.63
C ILE A 73 -51.27 -34.56 38.36
N SER A 74 -52.45 -33.96 38.48
CA SER A 74 -53.45 -33.87 37.41
C SER A 74 -52.97 -32.80 36.45
N GLY A 75 -51.91 -33.18 35.76
CA GLY A 75 -51.34 -32.59 34.57
C GLY A 75 -50.82 -33.75 33.74
N THR A 76 -51.64 -34.78 33.57
CA THR A 76 -51.33 -35.92 32.69
C THR A 76 -51.37 -35.40 31.26
N LEU A 77 -50.24 -34.84 30.81
CA LEU A 77 -50.06 -34.41 29.44
C LEU A 77 -50.23 -35.65 28.57
N ASN A 78 -51.19 -35.58 27.63
CA ASN A 78 -51.48 -36.71 26.75
C ASN A 78 -50.19 -37.11 26.02
N PRO A 79 -49.71 -38.36 26.15
CA PRO A 79 -48.43 -38.78 25.58
C PRO A 79 -48.38 -38.57 24.06
N LYS A 80 -49.54 -38.61 23.39
CA LYS A 80 -49.67 -38.32 21.96
C LYS A 80 -49.33 -36.87 21.61
N VAL A 81 -49.80 -35.92 22.43
CA VAL A 81 -49.51 -34.48 22.26
C VAL A 81 -48.02 -34.21 22.52
N LEU A 82 -47.43 -34.89 23.49
CA LEU A 82 -46.00 -34.78 23.77
C LEU A 82 -45.15 -35.29 22.59
N THR A 83 -45.49 -36.44 22.01
CA THR A 83 -44.80 -36.96 20.83
C THR A 83 -44.94 -36.05 19.62
N GLU A 84 -46.12 -35.45 19.43
CA GLU A 84 -46.38 -34.50 18.34
C GLU A 84 -45.55 -33.21 18.53
N LEU A 85 -45.49 -32.67 19.74
CA LEU A 85 -44.65 -31.51 20.05
C LEU A 85 -43.17 -31.79 19.78
N PHE A 86 -42.67 -32.97 20.18
CA PHE A 86 -41.29 -33.36 19.86
C PHE A 86 -41.06 -33.54 18.36
N SER A 87 -42.05 -34.04 17.61
CA SER A 87 -41.98 -34.13 16.14
C SER A 87 -41.87 -32.75 15.51
N VAL A 88 -42.77 -31.83 15.86
CA VAL A 88 -42.77 -30.44 15.36
C VAL A 88 -41.46 -29.74 15.73
N TYR A 89 -40.96 -29.92 16.95
CA TYR A 89 -39.69 -29.36 17.36
C TYR A 89 -38.50 -29.96 16.60
N ARG A 90 -38.51 -31.27 16.36
CA ARG A 90 -37.46 -31.97 15.57
C ARG A 90 -37.44 -31.48 14.12
N GLU A 91 -38.59 -31.34 13.49
CA GLU A 91 -38.71 -30.79 12.13
C GLU A 91 -38.20 -29.35 12.08
N TRP A 92 -38.57 -28.52 13.07
CA TRP A 92 -38.05 -27.16 13.16
C TRP A 92 -36.52 -27.13 13.32
N GLN A 93 -35.95 -27.98 14.18
CA GLN A 93 -34.51 -28.10 14.36
C GLN A 93 -33.80 -28.50 13.05
N GLU A 94 -34.34 -29.50 12.34
CA GLU A 94 -33.80 -29.94 11.06
C GLU A 94 -33.86 -28.83 10.00
N GLU A 95 -34.97 -28.08 9.95
CA GLU A 95 -35.11 -26.96 9.04
C GLU A 95 -34.08 -25.86 9.32
N LYS A 96 -33.80 -25.58 10.60
CA LYS A 96 -32.77 -24.61 11.01
C LYS A 96 -31.36 -25.10 10.66
N ALA A 97 -31.06 -26.37 10.95
CA ALA A 97 -29.78 -26.98 10.59
C ALA A 97 -29.56 -26.94 9.07
N SER A 98 -30.58 -27.30 8.28
CA SER A 98 -30.54 -27.24 6.82
C SER A 98 -30.32 -25.81 6.29
N LYS A 99 -31.01 -24.82 6.85
CA LYS A 99 -30.81 -23.39 6.49
C LYS A 99 -29.40 -22.90 6.80
N ILE A 100 -28.83 -23.32 7.94
CA ILE A 100 -27.45 -22.96 8.32
C ILE A 100 -26.46 -23.63 7.37
N SER A 101 -26.62 -24.92 7.10
CA SER A 101 -25.75 -25.68 6.20
C SER A 101 -25.71 -25.07 4.79
N LYS A 102 -26.87 -24.77 4.20
CA LYS A 102 -26.94 -24.10 2.88
C LYS A 102 -26.25 -22.74 2.86
N LYS A 103 -26.37 -21.96 3.94
CA LYS A 103 -25.67 -20.66 4.04
C LYS A 103 -24.16 -20.84 4.14
N GLN A 104 -23.70 -21.82 4.91
CA GLN A 104 -22.27 -22.12 5.01
C GLN A 104 -21.69 -22.58 3.68
N GLU A 105 -22.39 -23.47 2.96
CA GLU A 105 -21.98 -23.92 1.63
C GLU A 105 -21.81 -22.75 0.64
N VAL A 106 -22.74 -21.79 0.62
CA VAL A 106 -22.62 -20.60 -0.23
C VAL A 106 -21.43 -19.73 0.18
N ILE A 107 -21.16 -19.61 1.48
CA ILE A 107 -20.02 -18.83 1.98
C ILE A 107 -18.70 -19.50 1.59
N GLU A 108 -18.59 -20.81 1.79
CA GLU A 108 -17.41 -21.61 1.43
C GLU A 108 -17.11 -21.49 -0.08
N ASN A 109 -18.10 -21.69 -0.95
CA ASN A 109 -17.96 -21.51 -2.39
C ASN A 109 -17.48 -20.10 -2.78
N LYS A 110 -17.95 -19.06 -2.07
CA LYS A 110 -17.50 -17.68 -2.29
C LYS A 110 -16.07 -17.45 -1.81
N ILE A 111 -15.67 -18.08 -0.70
CA ILE A 111 -14.30 -18.02 -0.19
C ILE A 111 -13.35 -18.68 -1.19
N ASP A 112 -13.67 -19.89 -1.66
CA ASP A 112 -12.86 -20.61 -2.64
C ASP A 112 -12.71 -19.83 -3.95
N THR A 113 -13.81 -19.21 -4.41
CA THR A 113 -13.77 -18.35 -5.60
C THR A 113 -12.90 -17.12 -5.36
N ALA A 114 -13.02 -16.46 -4.21
CA ALA A 114 -12.23 -15.28 -3.87
C ALA A 114 -10.74 -15.61 -3.76
N ASP A 115 -10.38 -16.75 -3.15
CA ASP A 115 -8.99 -17.22 -3.04
C ASP A 115 -8.39 -17.52 -4.42
N ALA A 116 -9.12 -18.26 -5.26
CA ALA A 116 -8.69 -18.55 -6.62
C ALA A 116 -8.49 -17.28 -7.46
N LEU A 117 -9.33 -16.26 -7.27
CA LEU A 117 -9.19 -14.96 -7.95
C LEU A 117 -8.01 -14.16 -7.38
N ALA A 118 -7.79 -14.15 -6.07
CA ALA A 118 -6.68 -13.47 -5.43
C ALA A 118 -5.33 -14.01 -5.91
N ILE A 119 -5.19 -15.35 -5.99
CA ILE A 119 -3.99 -16.00 -6.53
C ILE A 119 -3.76 -15.62 -8.00
N LYS A 120 -4.81 -15.65 -8.83
CA LYS A 120 -4.70 -15.26 -10.25
C LYS A 120 -4.32 -13.79 -10.43
N LEU A 121 -4.86 -12.91 -9.59
CA LEU A 121 -4.53 -11.48 -9.62
C LEU A 121 -3.07 -11.26 -9.25
N LEU A 122 -2.60 -11.89 -8.17
CA LEU A 122 -1.20 -11.81 -7.74
C LEU A 122 -0.25 -12.33 -8.82
N GLN A 123 -0.60 -13.46 -9.46
CA GLN A 123 0.19 -14.01 -10.57
C GLN A 123 0.27 -13.06 -11.77
N ARG A 124 -0.88 -12.47 -12.18
CA ARG A 124 -0.93 -11.47 -13.26
C ARG A 124 -0.10 -10.23 -12.94
N PHE A 125 -0.19 -9.74 -11.71
CA PHE A 125 0.57 -8.60 -11.25
C PHE A 125 2.08 -8.86 -11.29
N ASN A 126 2.54 -9.98 -10.72
CA ASN A 126 3.95 -10.36 -10.72
C ASN A 126 4.50 -10.58 -12.14
N TYR A 127 3.71 -11.17 -13.04
CA TYR A 127 4.07 -11.28 -14.44
C TYR A 127 4.23 -9.90 -15.09
N SER A 128 3.27 -8.99 -14.88
CA SER A 128 3.33 -7.62 -15.41
C SER A 128 4.56 -6.87 -14.91
N VAL A 129 4.85 -6.93 -13.60
CA VAL A 129 6.04 -6.30 -13.00
C VAL A 129 7.32 -6.87 -13.60
N SER A 130 7.39 -8.19 -13.78
CA SER A 130 8.57 -8.84 -14.37
C SER A 130 8.76 -8.44 -15.84
N SER A 131 7.67 -8.39 -16.62
CA SER A 131 7.70 -7.94 -18.01
C SER A 131 8.12 -6.48 -18.11
N MET A 132 7.53 -5.58 -17.31
CA MET A 132 7.91 -4.17 -17.26
C MET A 132 9.38 -3.98 -16.87
N ARG A 133 9.87 -4.74 -15.88
CA ARG A 133 11.28 -4.70 -15.48
C ARG A 133 12.18 -5.16 -16.62
N SER A 134 11.80 -6.21 -17.34
CA SER A 134 12.56 -6.67 -18.51
C SER A 134 12.62 -5.60 -19.60
N THR A 135 11.50 -4.95 -19.92
CA THR A 135 11.45 -3.87 -20.92
C THR A 135 12.23 -2.64 -20.48
N ALA A 136 12.16 -2.27 -19.19
CA ALA A 136 12.94 -1.18 -18.64
C ALA A 136 14.44 -1.45 -18.72
N ASN A 137 14.87 -2.67 -18.40
CA ASN A 137 16.26 -3.08 -18.49
C ASN A 137 16.75 -3.09 -19.95
N SER A 138 15.98 -3.66 -20.89
CA SER A 138 16.38 -3.66 -22.30
C SER A 138 16.51 -2.25 -22.87
N LEU A 139 15.61 -1.34 -22.49
CA LEU A 139 15.68 0.06 -22.93
C LEU A 139 16.84 0.81 -22.26
N ALA A 140 17.17 0.50 -21.00
CA ALA A 140 18.32 1.06 -20.32
C ALA A 140 19.64 0.60 -20.97
N GLU A 141 19.75 -0.69 -21.30
CA GLU A 141 20.88 -1.26 -22.04
C GLU A 141 21.01 -0.65 -23.43
N GLU A 142 19.91 -0.55 -24.19
CA GLU A 142 19.89 0.08 -25.52
C GLU A 142 20.30 1.55 -25.47
N LYS A 143 19.79 2.31 -24.50
CA LYS A 143 20.17 3.72 -24.31
C LYS A 143 21.62 3.87 -23.91
N MET A 144 22.12 3.03 -23.00
CA MET A 144 23.53 3.05 -22.59
C MET A 144 24.44 2.75 -23.79
N PHE A 145 24.09 1.76 -24.61
CA PHE A 145 24.82 1.42 -25.83
C PHE A 145 24.79 2.54 -26.88
N THR A 146 23.62 3.13 -27.12
CA THR A 146 23.47 4.22 -28.11
C THR A 146 24.23 5.48 -27.68
N VAL A 147 24.16 5.85 -26.40
CA VAL A 147 24.92 6.98 -25.86
C VAL A 147 26.43 6.73 -25.95
N ALA A 148 26.89 5.52 -25.63
CA ALA A 148 28.30 5.17 -25.72
C ALA A 148 28.82 5.24 -27.17
N ILE A 149 28.07 4.72 -28.14
CA ILE A 149 28.42 4.83 -29.57
C ILE A 149 28.43 6.29 -30.02
N GLY A 150 27.42 7.08 -29.62
CA GLY A 150 27.36 8.51 -29.97
C GLY A 150 28.57 9.28 -29.47
N LEU A 151 28.96 9.08 -28.21
CA LEU A 151 30.16 9.69 -27.63
C LEU A 151 31.45 9.20 -28.30
N MET A 152 31.56 7.91 -28.59
CA MET A 152 32.71 7.34 -29.30
C MET A 152 32.86 7.95 -30.69
N ASN A 153 31.76 8.07 -31.44
CA ASN A 153 31.75 8.67 -32.77
C ASN A 153 32.13 10.14 -32.72
N GLN A 154 31.58 10.91 -31.76
CA GLN A 154 31.94 12.31 -31.58
C GLN A 154 33.43 12.47 -31.29
N LEU A 155 33.96 11.66 -30.37
CA LEU A 155 35.39 11.68 -30.04
C LEU A 155 36.26 11.34 -31.26
N GLN A 156 35.84 10.36 -32.07
CA GLN A 156 36.55 9.99 -33.29
C GLN A 156 36.61 11.14 -34.31
N VAL A 157 35.54 11.91 -34.45
CA VAL A 157 35.50 13.10 -35.30
C VAL A 157 36.46 14.17 -34.78
N ASP A 158 36.42 14.48 -33.48
CA ASP A 158 37.28 15.49 -32.86
C ASP A 158 38.77 15.12 -33.00
N VAL A 159 39.11 13.84 -32.81
CA VAL A 159 40.47 13.32 -33.02
C VAL A 159 40.87 13.43 -34.50
N GLY A 160 39.95 13.15 -35.42
CA GLY A 160 40.18 13.30 -36.86
C GLY A 160 40.46 14.74 -37.27
N GLU A 161 39.66 15.69 -36.77
CA GLU A 161 39.86 17.12 -37.01
C GLU A 161 41.21 17.60 -36.46
N LEU A 162 41.52 17.23 -35.22
CA LEU A 162 42.80 17.59 -34.59
C LEU A 162 43.99 17.06 -35.39
N LYS A 163 43.91 15.82 -35.89
CA LYS A 163 44.93 15.23 -36.76
C LYS A 163 45.04 16.00 -38.08
N GLY A 164 43.92 16.44 -38.65
CA GLY A 164 43.91 17.28 -39.86
C GLY A 164 44.65 18.59 -39.63
N ARG A 165 44.30 19.33 -38.57
CA ARG A 165 44.96 20.59 -38.18
C ARG A 165 46.45 20.38 -37.91
N LEU A 166 46.83 19.31 -37.22
CA LEU A 166 48.23 18.99 -36.97
C LEU A 166 48.99 18.72 -38.28
N THR A 167 48.38 18.00 -39.20
CA THR A 167 48.98 17.69 -40.51
C THR A 167 49.17 18.97 -41.33
N GLU A 168 48.21 19.88 -41.28
CA GLU A 168 48.30 21.20 -41.91
C GLU A 168 49.47 22.02 -41.33
N VAL A 169 49.59 22.08 -39.99
CA VAL A 169 50.69 22.77 -39.31
C VAL A 169 52.05 22.16 -39.70
N ILE A 170 52.17 20.83 -39.70
CA ILE A 170 53.41 20.16 -40.11
C ILE A 170 53.73 20.48 -41.58
N SER A 171 52.74 20.45 -42.47
CA SER A 171 52.94 20.78 -43.88
C SER A 171 53.33 22.25 -44.08
N ASN A 172 52.75 23.17 -43.29
CA ASN A 172 53.12 24.58 -43.29
C ASN A 172 54.58 24.77 -42.84
N CYS A 173 54.98 24.09 -41.76
CA CYS A 173 56.37 24.06 -41.31
C CYS A 173 57.32 23.49 -42.36
N ASP A 174 56.99 22.39 -43.04
CA ASP A 174 57.82 21.81 -44.10
C ASP A 174 57.96 22.77 -45.31
N ALA A 175 56.86 23.42 -45.72
CA ALA A 175 56.90 24.45 -46.76
C ALA A 175 57.75 25.66 -46.35
N LEU A 176 57.72 26.05 -45.07
CA LEU A 176 58.56 27.11 -44.53
C LEU A 176 60.03 26.70 -44.50
N CYS A 177 60.35 25.48 -44.07
CA CYS A 177 61.69 24.90 -44.12
C CYS A 177 62.25 24.87 -45.55
N LYS A 178 61.44 24.43 -46.52
CA LYS A 178 61.82 24.43 -47.95
C LYS A 178 62.10 25.83 -48.47
N ARG A 179 61.24 26.81 -48.12
CA ARG A 179 61.42 28.21 -48.53
C ARG A 179 62.68 28.84 -47.95
N ILE A 180 62.99 28.56 -46.68
CA ILE A 180 64.25 28.97 -46.06
C ILE A 180 65.44 28.35 -46.78
N ALA A 181 65.36 27.08 -47.16
CA ALA A 181 66.43 26.39 -47.88
C ALA A 181 66.66 26.95 -49.29
N THR A 182 65.61 27.39 -50.00
CA THR A 182 65.73 27.89 -51.38
C THR A 182 65.99 29.40 -51.48
N GLU A 183 65.38 30.22 -50.63
CA GLU A 183 65.42 31.69 -50.72
C GLU A 183 66.29 32.34 -49.62
N GLY A 184 66.71 31.56 -48.61
CA GLY A 184 67.41 32.07 -47.44
C GLY A 184 66.48 32.75 -46.41
N PRO A 185 66.93 32.93 -45.16
CA PRO A 185 66.11 33.46 -44.07
C PRO A 185 65.70 34.94 -44.23
N GLU A 186 66.33 35.68 -45.15
CA GLU A 186 66.05 37.09 -45.38
C GLU A 186 64.69 37.34 -46.09
N SER A 187 64.20 36.37 -46.88
CA SER A 187 62.87 36.43 -47.52
C SER A 187 61.73 36.50 -46.47
N LEU A 188 61.87 35.73 -45.39
CA LEU A 188 60.90 35.70 -44.28
C LEU A 188 60.90 37.00 -43.45
N ARG A 189 62.04 37.70 -43.35
CA ARG A 189 62.13 38.97 -42.63
C ARG A 189 61.34 40.09 -43.30
N SER A 190 61.12 40.01 -44.62
CA SER A 190 60.25 40.93 -45.34
C SER A 190 58.75 40.58 -45.22
N SER A 191 58.42 39.30 -45.07
CA SER A 191 57.03 38.79 -45.00
C SER A 191 56.44 38.81 -43.59
N VAL A 192 57.26 38.95 -42.55
CA VAL A 192 56.80 39.21 -41.19
C VAL A 192 56.67 40.73 -41.03
N SER A 193 55.55 41.30 -41.50
CA SER A 193 55.04 42.48 -40.80
C SER A 193 54.68 41.98 -39.40
N SER A 194 55.31 42.57 -38.40
CA SER A 194 55.14 42.29 -36.97
C SER A 194 53.74 41.75 -36.66
N PHE A 195 53.65 40.52 -36.11
CA PHE A 195 52.44 40.07 -35.45
C PHE A 195 52.15 41.08 -34.32
N SER A 196 51.36 42.12 -34.61
CA SER A 196 50.79 42.97 -33.59
C SER A 196 49.77 42.13 -32.86
N THR A 197 49.99 41.98 -31.56
CA THR A 197 48.99 41.61 -30.57
C THR A 197 47.80 42.55 -30.66
N SER A 198 46.87 42.28 -31.57
CA SER A 198 45.60 42.98 -31.68
C SER A 198 44.50 42.04 -32.16
N ASN A 199 44.33 40.91 -31.47
CA ASN A 199 43.06 40.19 -31.52
C ASN A 199 42.78 39.39 -30.22
N LEU A 200 43.02 40.04 -29.07
CA LEU A 200 42.58 39.53 -27.77
C LEU A 200 41.56 40.50 -27.15
N GLU A 201 40.55 40.89 -27.92
CA GLU A 201 39.39 41.62 -27.40
C GLU A 201 38.20 41.41 -28.34
N THR A 202 37.56 40.24 -28.24
CA THR A 202 36.11 40.05 -28.50
C THR A 202 35.71 38.60 -28.22
N GLN A 203 35.51 38.27 -26.94
CA GLN A 203 34.32 37.57 -26.43
C GLN A 203 34.38 37.41 -24.90
N THR A 204 34.61 38.52 -24.21
CA THR A 204 34.22 38.68 -22.80
C THR A 204 32.76 39.12 -22.77
N ASN A 205 31.85 38.26 -23.26
CA ASN A 205 30.41 38.44 -23.18
C ASN A 205 29.70 37.10 -23.44
N TYR A 206 29.73 36.21 -22.45
CA TYR A 206 28.48 35.58 -22.04
C TYR A 206 28.31 35.87 -20.55
N SER A 207 27.46 36.87 -20.37
CA SER A 207 26.82 37.24 -19.13
C SER A 207 26.44 36.01 -18.31
N LEU A 208 26.92 36.02 -17.07
CA LEU A 208 26.10 35.87 -15.87
C LEU A 208 24.59 35.83 -16.21
N ARG A 209 24.02 34.63 -16.37
CA ARG A 209 22.59 34.39 -16.27
C ARG A 209 22.35 33.59 -14.99
N LYS A 210 22.51 34.31 -13.87
CA LYS A 210 22.03 33.85 -12.56
C LYS A 210 20.57 34.30 -12.42
N SER A 211 19.68 33.50 -12.98
CA SER A 211 18.23 33.40 -12.71
C SER A 211 17.71 32.35 -13.71
N SER A 212 17.35 31.12 -13.35
CA SER A 212 16.43 30.77 -12.26
C SER A 212 16.66 29.32 -11.85
N GLN A 213 17.07 29.11 -10.61
CA GLN A 213 16.87 27.86 -9.90
C GLN A 213 15.60 28.05 -9.05
N THR A 214 14.41 27.95 -9.65
CA THR A 214 13.15 27.85 -8.89
C THR A 214 11.99 27.40 -9.77
N THR A 215 12.01 26.17 -10.29
CA THR A 215 10.75 25.52 -10.73
C THR A 215 10.72 23.99 -10.57
N GLU A 216 11.85 23.30 -10.39
CA GLU A 216 11.82 21.84 -10.12
C GLU A 216 11.82 21.46 -8.63
N GLN A 217 12.07 22.39 -7.71
CA GLN A 217 11.86 22.14 -6.27
C GLN A 217 10.46 22.52 -5.77
N GLN A 218 9.64 23.17 -6.60
CA GLN A 218 8.24 23.51 -6.26
C GLN A 218 7.27 22.38 -6.62
N PHE A 219 7.57 21.58 -7.66
CA PHE A 219 6.74 20.45 -8.05
C PHE A 219 6.85 19.25 -7.09
N ALA A 220 7.96 19.12 -6.36
CA ALA A 220 8.14 18.08 -5.36
C ALA A 220 7.52 18.42 -3.98
N LEU A 221 7.22 19.70 -3.72
CA LEU A 221 6.60 20.15 -2.47
C LEU A 221 5.06 20.29 -2.55
N ASP A 222 4.50 20.46 -3.74
CA ASP A 222 3.03 20.48 -3.94
C ASP A 222 2.41 19.06 -4.05
N PHE A 223 3.22 18.01 -4.25
CA PHE A 223 2.75 16.61 -4.22
C PHE A 223 2.77 15.98 -2.83
N MET A 224 3.28 16.69 -1.81
CA MET A 224 3.42 16.18 -0.43
C MET A 224 2.66 17.03 0.59
N LYS A 225 1.54 17.64 0.18
CA LYS A 225 0.54 18.22 1.08
C LYS A 225 -0.72 17.37 1.09
N PRO A 226 -1.16 16.87 2.25
CA PRO A 226 -2.42 16.15 2.35
C PRO A 226 -3.60 17.13 2.27
N SER A 227 -4.61 16.78 1.49
CA SER A 227 -6.00 17.21 1.67
C SER A 227 -6.88 15.98 1.57
#